data_AF-A0A9D5IIJ7-F1
#
_entry.id   AF-A0A9D5IIJ7-F1
#
_cell.length_a   1.000
_cell.length_b   1.000
_cell.length_c   1.000
_cell.angle_alpha   90.00
_cell.angle_beta   90.00
_cell.angle_gamma   90.00
#
_symmetry.space_group_name_H-M   'P 1'
#
loop_
_entity.id
_entity.type
_entity.pdbx_description
1 polymer ?
#
loop_
_entity_poly.entity_id
_entity_poly.type
_entity_poly.pdbx_seq_one_letter_code
_entity_poly.pdbx_strand_id
1 'polypeptide(L)'
;MLITTESKAQNWRAVVIFDDRPDALIFVGRSSTQVRQEYVAAFLELLDEEEQGHASAVQMQQWSGSPDAGRWLFKSELKVPTPTLVRLAA
;
A
#
# COMPACT_ATOMS: atom_id res chain seq x y z
N MET A 1 27.62 8.33 -24.79
CA MET A 1 27.18 7.32 -23.81
C MET A 1 25.78 7.71 -23.37
N LEU A 2 24.74 7.06 -23.93
CA LEU A 2 23.35 7.31 -23.53
C LEU A 2 23.15 6.64 -22.18
N ILE A 3 22.95 7.45 -21.14
CA ILE A 3 22.60 6.92 -19.82
C ILE A 3 21.10 6.67 -19.84
N THR A 4 20.70 5.46 -20.20
CA THR A 4 19.34 4.99 -19.96
C THR A 4 19.18 4.89 -18.45
N THR A 5 18.59 5.91 -17.83
CA THR A 5 18.14 5.81 -16.44
C THR A 5 16.93 4.88 -16.42
N GLU A 6 17.17 3.58 -16.30
CA GLU A 6 16.08 2.63 -16.06
C GLU A 6 15.32 3.08 -14.80
N SER A 7 14.01 3.23 -14.93
CA SER A 7 13.14 3.46 -13.79
C SER A 7 13.37 2.35 -12.77
N LYS A 8 13.78 2.71 -11.54
CA LYS A 8 13.96 1.74 -10.45
C LYS A 8 12.74 0.83 -10.37
N ALA A 9 12.98 -0.48 -10.33
CA ALA A 9 11.92 -1.48 -10.23
C ALA A 9 10.98 -1.14 -9.06
N GLN A 10 9.67 -1.18 -9.32
CA GLN A 10 8.65 -0.94 -8.30
C GLN A 10 8.42 -2.22 -7.48
N ASN A 11 9.42 -2.58 -6.69
CA ASN A 11 9.44 -3.81 -5.93
C ASN A 11 8.83 -3.68 -4.53
N TRP A 12 8.13 -2.59 -4.22
CA TRP A 12 7.43 -2.40 -2.95
C TRP A 12 5.94 -2.20 -3.18
N ARG A 13 5.10 -2.75 -2.29
CA ARG A 13 3.65 -2.54 -2.32
C ARG A 13 3.04 -2.41 -0.93
N ALA A 14 1.91 -1.72 -0.85
CA ALA A 14 0.98 -1.74 0.26
C ALA A 14 -0.28 -2.52 -0.13
N VAL A 15 -0.71 -3.44 0.71
CA VAL A 15 -1.90 -4.28 0.53
C VAL A 15 -2.76 -4.13 1.77
N VAL A 16 -4.06 -3.85 1.61
CA VAL A 16 -5.02 -3.90 2.70
C VAL A 16 -5.50 -5.33 2.87
N ILE A 17 -5.59 -5.76 4.12
CA ILE A 17 -6.13 -7.05 4.54
C ILE A 17 -7.50 -6.78 5.12
N PHE A 18 -8.50 -7.48 4.61
CA PHE A 18 -9.86 -7.42 5.12
C PHE A 18 -10.20 -8.70 5.88
N ASP A 19 -11.13 -8.62 6.83
CA ASP A 19 -11.61 -9.79 7.55
C ASP A 19 -12.77 -10.52 6.84
N ASP A 20 -13.48 -9.83 5.94
CA ASP A 20 -14.72 -10.29 5.32
C ASP A 20 -14.60 -10.55 3.79
N ARG A 21 -13.51 -10.10 3.16
CA ARG A 21 -13.32 -10.11 1.70
C ARG A 21 -11.84 -10.31 1.30
N PRO A 22 -11.55 -10.55 0.01
CA PRO A 22 -10.17 -10.67 -0.46
C PRO A 22 -9.36 -9.38 -0.28
N ASP A 23 -8.09 -9.53 0.06
CA ASP A 23 -7.12 -8.44 0.18
C ASP A 23 -7.04 -7.59 -1.10
N ALA A 24 -6.85 -6.28 -0.94
CA ALA A 24 -6.73 -5.35 -2.06
C ALA A 24 -5.36 -4.64 -2.12
N LEU A 25 -4.89 -4.41 -3.34
CA LEU A 25 -3.66 -3.65 -3.59
C LEU A 25 -3.95 -2.15 -3.46
N ILE A 26 -3.26 -1.47 -2.55
CA ILE A 26 -3.43 -0.03 -2.33
C ILE A 26 -2.44 0.78 -3.16
N PHE A 27 -1.15 0.43 -3.09
CA PHE A 27 -0.12 1.23 -3.72
C PHE A 27 1.10 0.38 -4.09
N VAL A 28 1.76 0.71 -5.20
CA VAL A 28 3.02 0.09 -5.66
C VAL A 28 4.06 1.17 -5.88
N GLY A 29 5.25 1.00 -5.28
CA GLY A 29 6.31 2.00 -5.26
C GLY A 29 7.70 1.40 -5.43
N ARG A 30 8.68 2.28 -5.62
CA ARG A 30 10.10 1.91 -5.82
C ARG A 30 10.91 1.79 -4.53
N SER A 31 10.33 2.18 -3.40
CA SER A 31 10.98 2.09 -2.09
C SER A 31 9.95 2.02 -0.96
N SER A 32 10.37 1.50 0.18
CA SER A 32 9.54 1.49 1.40
C SER A 32 9.17 2.89 1.87
N THR A 33 10.06 3.88 1.70
CA THR A 33 9.78 5.29 2.01
C THR A 33 8.66 5.83 1.16
N GLN A 34 8.69 5.58 -0.15
CA GLN A 34 7.64 6.04 -1.05
C GLN A 34 6.29 5.41 -0.70
N VAL A 35 6.25 4.09 -0.46
CA VAL A 35 5.01 3.43 -0.04
C VAL A 35 4.44 4.06 1.23
N ARG A 36 5.28 4.33 2.24
CA ARG A 36 4.82 4.98 3.49
C ARG A 36 4.31 6.41 3.30
N GLN A 37 4.81 7.14 2.30
CA GLN A 37 4.37 8.51 2.02
C GLN A 37 3.02 8.52 1.30
N GLU A 38 2.81 7.60 0.37
CA GLU A 38 1.68 7.67 -0.58
C GLU A 38 0.50 6.75 -0.21
N TYR A 39 0.73 5.67 0.57
CA TYR A 39 -0.33 4.67 0.81
C TYR A 39 -1.56 5.24 1.50
N VAL A 40 -1.43 6.28 2.34
CA VAL A 40 -2.56 6.88 3.04
C VAL A 40 -3.51 7.57 2.06
N ALA A 41 -2.95 8.38 1.16
CA ALA A 41 -3.74 9.06 0.13
C ALA A 41 -4.40 8.05 -0.82
N ALA A 42 -3.62 7.07 -1.29
CA ALA A 42 -4.13 6.00 -2.15
C ALA A 42 -5.22 5.16 -1.46
N PHE A 43 -5.09 4.87 -0.17
CA PHE A 43 -6.09 4.13 0.60
C PHE A 43 -7.42 4.88 0.68
N LEU A 44 -7.39 6.19 0.96
CA LEU A 44 -8.58 7.03 1.08
C LEU A 44 -9.22 7.36 -0.27
N GLU A 45 -8.44 7.34 -1.36
CA GLU A 45 -8.95 7.54 -2.72
C GLU A 45 -9.56 6.27 -3.31
N LEU A 46 -8.96 5.10 -3.03
CA LEU A 46 -9.37 3.83 -3.62
C LEU A 46 -10.54 3.17 -2.88
N LEU A 47 -10.56 3.25 -1.54
CA LEU A 47 -11.56 2.57 -0.72
C LEU A 47 -12.63 3.57 -0.25
N ASP A 48 -13.89 3.17 -0.35
CA ASP A 48 -14.99 3.93 0.25
C ASP A 48 -15.04 3.81 1.78
N GLU A 49 -15.89 4.61 2.44
CA GLU A 49 -15.99 4.62 3.91
C GLU A 49 -16.41 3.28 4.51
N GLU A 50 -17.19 2.47 3.78
CA GLU A 50 -17.60 1.13 4.21
C GLU A 50 -16.40 0.19 4.17
N GLU A 51 -15.69 0.14 3.05
CA GLU A 51 -14.48 -0.65 2.85
C GLU A 51 -13.39 -0.31 3.86
N GLN A 52 -13.19 0.98 4.15
CA GLN A 52 -12.25 1.44 5.16
C GLN A 52 -12.58 0.88 6.56
N GLY A 53 -13.86 0.67 6.88
CA GLY A 53 -14.31 0.08 8.14
C GLY A 53 -13.98 -1.41 8.29
N HIS A 54 -13.85 -2.13 7.18
CA HIS A 54 -13.49 -3.55 7.13
C HIS A 54 -11.97 -3.80 7.03
N ALA A 55 -11.17 -2.73 6.92
CA ALA A 55 -9.72 -2.85 6.84
C ALA A 55 -9.15 -3.31 8.18
N SER A 56 -8.72 -4.58 8.26
CA SER A 56 -8.11 -5.17 9.45
C SER A 56 -6.66 -4.73 9.64
N ALA A 57 -5.89 -4.71 8.55
CA ALA A 57 -4.48 -4.29 8.56
C ALA A 57 -4.05 -3.77 7.19
N VAL A 58 -2.98 -2.98 7.15
CA VAL A 58 -2.28 -2.67 5.89
C VAL A 58 -0.88 -3.26 5.95
N GLN A 59 -0.57 -4.18 5.05
CA GLN A 59 0.74 -4.82 4.97
C GLN A 59 1.61 -4.15 3.91
N MET A 60 2.84 -3.81 4.29
CA MET A 60 3.89 -3.46 3.35
C MET A 60 4.69 -4.70 2.97
N GLN A 61 4.77 -4.95 1.67
CA GLN A 61 5.43 -6.12 1.10
C GLN A 61 6.50 -5.69 0.09
N GLN A 62 7.52 -6.54 -0.09
CA GLN A 62 8.58 -6.33 -1.06
C GLN A 62 8.72 -7.56 -1.96
N TRP A 63 8.84 -7.34 -3.26
CA TRP A 63 9.19 -8.39 -4.21
C TRP A 63 10.62 -8.87 -3.96
N SER A 64 10.79 -10.19 -3.88
CA SER A 64 12.08 -10.83 -3.69
C SER A 64 12.22 -12.00 -4.66
N GLY A 65 13.38 -12.06 -5.34
CA GLY A 65 13.67 -13.01 -6.40
C GLY A 65 13.74 -12.34 -7.77
N SER A 66 13.78 -13.16 -8.82
CA SER A 66 13.78 -12.71 -10.21
C SER A 66 12.48 -11.98 -10.57
N PRO A 67 12.48 -11.12 -11.60
CA PRO A 67 11.27 -10.42 -12.04
C PRO A 67 10.11 -11.36 -12.41
N ASP A 68 10.42 -12.53 -12.96
CA ASP A 68 9.48 -13.53 -13.48
C ASP A 68 9.13 -14.67 -12.51
N ALA A 69 9.95 -14.88 -11.47
CA ALA A 69 9.85 -16.03 -10.57
C ALA A 69 9.98 -15.68 -9.07
N GLY A 70 9.86 -14.39 -8.75
CA GLY A 70 9.90 -13.91 -7.37
C GLY A 70 8.59 -14.09 -6.61
N ARG A 71 8.57 -13.57 -5.39
CA ARG A 71 7.37 -13.53 -4.55
C ARG A 71 7.34 -12.26 -3.72
N TRP A 72 6.13 -11.83 -3.35
CA TRP A 72 5.94 -10.76 -2.39
C TRP A 72 6.17 -11.29 -0.98
N LEU A 73 7.09 -10.65 -0.26
CA LEU A 73 7.40 -10.95 1.14
C LEU A 73 6.87 -9.85 2.04
N PHE A 74 6.18 -10.21 3.11
CA PHE A 74 5.83 -9.30 4.19
C PHE A 74 7.09 -8.65 4.79
N LYS A 75 7.03 -7.33 5.02
CA LYS A 75 8.12 -6.55 5.62
C LYS A 75 7.70 -5.85 6.91
N SER A 76 6.51 -5.25 6.92
CA SER A 76 5.97 -4.59 8.11
C SER A 76 4.49 -4.32 7.95
N GLU A 77 3.80 -4.19 9.07
CA GLU A 77 2.45 -3.64 9.12
C GLU A 77 2.51 -2.11 9.13
N LEU A 78 1.58 -1.47 8.43
CA LEU A 78 1.37 -0.03 8.38
C LEU A 78 0.09 0.30 9.15
N LYS A 79 0.02 1.53 9.66
CA LYS A 79 -1.17 1.99 10.37
C LYS A 79 -2.35 2.05 9.41
N VAL A 80 -3.46 1.42 9.75
CA VAL A 80 -4.72 1.58 9.02
C VAL A 80 -5.16 3.04 9.11
N PRO A 81 -5.31 3.77 7.99
CA PRO A 81 -5.84 5.11 8.02
C PRO A 81 -7.29 5.08 8.51
N THR A 82 -7.55 5.67 9.66
CA THR A 82 -8.92 5.96 10.09
C THR A 82 -9.33 7.29 9.47
N PRO A 83 -10.49 7.38 8.80
CA PRO A 83 -11.03 8.67 8.42
C PRO A 83 -11.15 9.50 9.69
N THR A 84 -10.48 10.65 9.71
CA THR A 84 -10.64 11.57 10.83
C THR A 84 -12.06 12.08 10.72
N LEU A 85 -12.97 11.56 11.56
CA LEU A 85 -14.27 12.21 11.76
C LEU A 85 -13.96 13.62 12.23
N VAL A 86 -13.95 14.57 11.29
CA VAL A 86 -13.94 15.98 11.60
C VAL A 86 -15.24 16.20 12.35
N ARG A 87 -15.19 16.15 13.68
CA ARG A 87 -16.26 16.64 14.53
C ARG A 87 -16.44 18.10 14.15
N LEU A 88 -17.44 18.37 13.31
CA LEU A 88 -18.05 19.69 13.19
C LEU A 88 -18.62 20.00 14.58
N ALA A 89 -17.80 20.68 15.40
CA ALA A 89 -18.29 21.35 16.58
C ALA A 89 -19.15 22.53 16.09
N ALA A 90 -20.45 22.42 16.38
CA ALA A 90 -21.46 23.44 16.16
C ALA A 90 -21.22 24.69 17.03
#